data_AF-W8NWT1-F1
#
_entry.id   AF-W8NWT1-F1
#
_cell.length_a   1.000
_cell.length_b   1.000
_cell.length_c   1.000
_cell.angle_alpha   90.00
_cell.angle_beta   90.00
_cell.angle_gamma   90.00
#
_symmetry.space_group_name_H-M   'P 1'
#
loop_
_entity.id
_entity.type
_entity.pdbx_description
1 polymer ?
#
loop_
_entity_poly.entity_id
_entity_poly.type
_entity_poly.pdbx_seq_one_letter_code
_entity_poly.pdbx_strand_id
1 'polypeptide(L)'
;MDILTPAERRDAVVFIGVDRAGNVEFVKVYAVSEEKAKETLEEFFNAKGLFPTDYRLVSRGLEDVSGKKAITTRSEEELSSSLARLGLKLLSNGILTLEDIEEVYQITLVSEVLYERVTSERREKEEKTLDWREVLSLGVDTLVENLRGVDLSELVPANALILREPSVETVAELLNGERDGPIIVETKDAGRYRNLDFSAFVRIPPLSREEFAVELSARLGFNVPVSLISLPENRLNLRNVEKLAKLVEALVRKGFEREEALKIAVELNSSGP
;
A
#
# COMPACT_ATOMS: atom_id res chain seq x y z
N MET A 1 1.08 27.25 -37.33
CA MET A 1 1.10 28.15 -36.14
C MET A 1 2.13 27.57 -35.19
N ASP A 2 2.92 28.39 -34.48
CA ASP A 2 3.96 27.84 -33.59
C ASP A 2 3.33 26.96 -32.49
N ILE A 3 3.74 25.69 -32.42
CA ILE A 3 3.22 24.69 -31.47
C ILE A 3 3.59 25.04 -30.02
N LEU A 4 4.61 25.89 -29.81
CA LEU A 4 5.06 26.31 -28.48
C LEU A 4 4.36 27.57 -27.96
N THR A 5 3.72 28.32 -28.86
CA THR A 5 3.07 29.59 -28.50
C THR A 5 1.67 29.32 -27.93
N PRO A 6 1.34 29.82 -26.72
CA PRO A 6 0.00 29.76 -26.17
C PRO A 6 -1.03 30.45 -27.07
N ALA A 7 -2.04 29.70 -27.51
CA ALA A 7 -3.11 30.23 -28.36
C ALA A 7 -4.44 29.48 -28.14
N GLU A 8 -5.55 30.03 -28.62
CA GLU A 8 -6.77 29.26 -28.81
C GLU A 8 -6.59 28.31 -30.00
N ARG A 9 -6.99 27.05 -29.81
CA ARG A 9 -6.79 25.95 -30.76
C ARG A 9 -8.10 25.19 -30.92
N ARG A 10 -8.31 24.60 -32.09
CA ARG A 10 -9.53 23.85 -32.44
C ARG A 10 -9.25 22.40 -32.82
N ASP A 11 -7.98 22.09 -33.07
CA ASP A 11 -7.50 20.84 -33.62
C ASP A 11 -6.78 20.00 -32.56
N ALA A 12 -5.87 20.61 -31.81
CA ALA A 12 -5.16 19.95 -30.72
C ALA A 12 -4.59 20.93 -29.68
N VAL A 13 -4.33 20.44 -28.48
CA VAL A 13 -3.61 21.15 -27.41
C VAL A 13 -2.62 20.20 -26.72
N VAL A 14 -1.48 20.74 -26.31
CA VAL A 14 -0.42 20.01 -25.62
C VAL A 14 -0.29 20.54 -24.21
N PHE A 15 -0.43 19.64 -23.25
CA PHE A 15 -0.13 19.82 -21.85
C PHE A 15 1.23 19.21 -21.53
N ILE A 16 2.00 19.90 -20.71
CA ILE A 16 3.30 19.41 -20.25
C ILE A 16 3.43 19.55 -18.73
N GLY A 17 4.07 18.57 -18.10
CA GLY A 17 4.51 18.66 -16.72
C GLY A 17 6.01 18.93 -16.69
N VAL A 18 6.40 20.07 -16.13
CA VAL A 18 7.82 20.46 -16.03
C VAL A 18 8.32 20.37 -14.59
N ASP A 19 9.55 19.90 -14.41
CA ASP A 19 10.20 19.87 -13.10
C ASP A 19 10.74 21.27 -12.69
N ARG A 20 11.44 21.32 -11.55
CA ARG A 20 12.06 22.57 -11.05
C ARG A 20 13.25 23.04 -11.91
N ALA A 21 13.89 22.15 -12.66
CA ALA A 21 14.98 22.46 -13.57
C ALA A 21 14.47 22.88 -14.96
N GLY A 22 13.18 22.74 -15.23
CA GLY A 22 12.54 23.05 -16.51
C GLY A 22 12.52 21.88 -17.49
N ASN A 23 12.87 20.67 -17.07
CA ASN A 23 12.79 19.47 -17.90
C ASN A 23 11.33 19.08 -18.10
N VAL A 24 10.99 18.63 -19.30
CA VAL A 24 9.64 18.14 -19.63
C VAL A 24 9.55 16.67 -19.24
N GLU A 25 8.89 16.38 -18.13
CA GLU A 25 8.79 15.02 -17.56
C GLU A 25 7.48 14.33 -17.96
N PHE A 26 6.49 15.10 -18.41
CA PHE A 26 5.16 14.62 -18.78
C PHE A 26 4.66 15.38 -20.01
N VAL A 27 4.03 14.68 -20.94
CA VAL A 27 3.38 15.26 -22.12
C VAL A 27 2.01 14.60 -22.29
N LYS A 28 0.94 15.40 -22.36
CA LYS A 28 -0.40 14.94 -22.73
C LYS A 28 -0.91 15.77 -23.90
N VAL A 29 -1.31 15.11 -24.97
CA VAL A 29 -1.93 15.73 -26.14
C VAL A 29 -3.39 15.39 -26.15
N TYR A 30 -4.25 16.39 -26.32
CA TYR A 30 -5.64 16.23 -26.67
C TYR A 30 -5.84 16.71 -28.11
N ALA A 31 -6.53 15.94 -28.93
CA ALA A 31 -6.83 16.31 -30.29
C ALA A 31 -8.18 15.76 -30.76
N VAL A 32 -8.72 16.35 -31.83
CA VAL A 32 -9.98 15.92 -32.44
C VAL A 32 -9.91 14.54 -33.11
N SER A 33 -8.70 14.01 -33.35
CA SER A 33 -8.49 12.67 -33.90
C SER A 33 -7.13 12.08 -33.48
N GLU A 34 -6.96 10.76 -33.62
CA GLU A 34 -5.68 10.08 -33.38
C GLU A 34 -4.57 10.60 -34.28
N GLU A 35 -4.88 10.84 -35.56
CA GLU A 35 -3.93 11.36 -36.55
C GLU A 35 -3.44 12.74 -36.14
N LYS A 36 -4.36 13.62 -35.72
CA LYS A 36 -4.01 14.96 -35.29
C LYS A 36 -3.21 14.94 -33.98
N ALA A 37 -3.52 14.01 -33.07
CA ALA A 37 -2.74 13.83 -31.85
C ALA A 37 -1.28 13.45 -32.14
N LYS A 38 -1.05 12.53 -33.08
CA LYS A 38 0.30 12.10 -33.49
C LYS A 38 1.08 13.23 -34.17
N GLU A 39 0.47 13.91 -35.14
CA GLU A 39 1.09 15.05 -35.83
C GLU A 39 1.49 16.14 -34.83
N THR A 40 0.58 16.50 -33.92
CA THR A 40 0.82 17.51 -32.88
C THR A 40 1.95 17.10 -31.94
N LEU A 41 2.01 15.82 -31.57
CA LEU A 41 3.06 15.28 -30.72
C LEU A 41 4.43 15.35 -31.40
N GLU A 42 4.52 14.93 -32.67
CA GLU A 42 5.75 15.00 -33.46
C GLU A 42 6.24 16.44 -33.63
N GLU A 43 5.34 17.37 -33.97
CA GLU A 43 5.65 18.79 -34.06
C GLU A 43 6.19 19.34 -32.72
N PHE A 44 5.55 18.99 -31.61
CA PHE A 44 5.95 19.44 -30.28
C PHE A 44 7.36 18.92 -29.89
N PHE A 45 7.61 17.63 -30.10
CA PHE A 45 8.91 17.01 -29.79
C PHE A 45 10.04 17.66 -30.61
N ASN A 46 9.82 17.83 -31.90
CA ASN A 46 10.76 18.51 -32.79
C ASN A 46 11.02 19.96 -32.34
N ALA A 47 9.97 20.72 -32.01
CA ALA A 47 10.10 22.12 -31.60
C ALA A 47 10.81 22.28 -30.24
N LYS A 48 10.65 21.34 -29.31
CA LYS A 48 11.34 21.34 -28.01
C LYS A 48 12.73 20.69 -28.04
N GLY A 49 13.10 20.00 -29.11
CA GLY A 49 14.32 19.21 -29.16
C GLY A 49 14.28 18.01 -28.22
N LEU A 50 13.11 17.40 -28.05
CA LEU A 50 12.91 16.19 -27.25
C LEU A 50 13.00 14.95 -28.14
N PHE A 51 13.62 13.89 -27.63
CA PHE A 51 13.70 12.61 -28.33
C PHE A 51 12.55 11.70 -27.91
N PRO A 52 11.73 11.20 -28.85
CA PRO A 52 10.62 10.29 -28.52
C PRO A 52 11.02 9.03 -27.74
N THR A 53 12.26 8.55 -27.91
CA THR A 53 12.80 7.38 -27.21
C THR A 53 13.01 7.59 -25.72
N ASP A 54 13.09 8.84 -25.26
CA ASP A 54 13.28 9.17 -23.84
C ASP A 54 11.94 9.20 -23.09
N TYR A 55 10.84 8.88 -23.79
CA TYR A 55 9.48 8.94 -23.27
C TYR A 55 8.74 7.62 -23.49
N ARG A 56 7.98 7.23 -22.47
CA ARG A 56 7.13 6.06 -22.45
C ARG A 56 5.67 6.46 -22.62
N LEU A 57 5.01 5.83 -23.58
CA LEU A 57 3.56 5.90 -23.74
C LEU A 57 2.87 5.21 -22.56
N VAL A 58 2.07 5.95 -21.80
CA VAL A 58 1.37 5.44 -20.60
C VAL A 58 -0.15 5.41 -20.74
N SER A 59 -0.70 6.23 -21.64
CA SER A 59 -2.14 6.20 -21.95
C SER A 59 -2.39 6.67 -23.38
N ARG A 60 -3.38 6.09 -24.03
CA ARG A 60 -3.98 6.58 -25.28
C ARG A 60 -5.42 6.12 -25.40
N GLY A 61 -6.23 6.87 -26.13
CA GLY A 61 -7.61 6.48 -26.44
C GLY A 61 -8.54 7.67 -26.52
N LEU A 62 -9.84 7.40 -26.66
CA LEU A 62 -10.88 8.41 -26.61
C LEU A 62 -11.17 8.80 -25.16
N GLU A 63 -11.40 10.09 -24.94
CA GLU A 63 -11.81 10.67 -23.67
C GLU A 63 -13.12 11.43 -23.90
N ASP A 64 -14.14 11.07 -23.11
CA ASP A 64 -15.43 11.76 -23.11
C ASP A 64 -15.27 13.16 -22.53
N VAL A 65 -15.64 14.16 -23.33
CA VAL A 65 -15.61 15.58 -23.00
C VAL A 65 -17.00 16.21 -23.06
N SER A 66 -18.05 15.38 -23.07
CA SER A 66 -19.44 15.80 -23.04
C SER A 66 -19.69 16.79 -21.90
N GLY A 67 -20.23 17.97 -22.25
CA GLY A 67 -20.50 19.05 -21.31
C GLY A 67 -19.31 19.96 -20.99
N LYS A 68 -18.10 19.69 -21.49
CA LYS A 68 -16.96 20.61 -21.43
C LYS A 68 -16.99 21.57 -22.62
N LYS A 69 -16.87 22.88 -22.35
CA LYS A 69 -16.76 23.90 -23.42
C LYS A 69 -15.36 24.00 -24.03
N ALA A 70 -14.35 23.74 -23.21
CA ALA A 70 -12.95 23.82 -23.61
C ALA A 70 -12.06 22.99 -22.66
N ILE A 71 -10.93 22.50 -23.17
CA ILE A 71 -9.87 21.89 -22.38
C ILE A 71 -8.79 22.93 -22.12
N THR A 72 -8.54 23.18 -20.83
CA THR A 72 -7.57 24.15 -20.32
C THR A 72 -6.85 23.59 -19.10
N THR A 73 -5.76 24.22 -18.66
CA THR A 73 -5.12 23.84 -17.39
C THR A 73 -6.06 23.97 -16.18
N ARG A 74 -7.10 24.81 -16.29
CA ARG A 74 -8.13 24.96 -15.26
C ARG A 74 -9.21 23.89 -15.30
N SER A 75 -9.54 23.32 -16.47
CA SER A 75 -10.47 22.19 -16.53
C SER A 75 -9.79 20.89 -16.11
N GLU A 76 -8.46 20.84 -16.18
CA GLU A 76 -7.61 19.70 -15.83
C GLU A 76 -7.06 19.81 -14.40
N GLU A 77 -7.93 20.11 -13.41
CA GLU A 77 -7.53 20.28 -12.01
C GLU A 77 -6.96 19.00 -11.40
N GLU A 78 -7.56 17.85 -11.69
CA GLU A 78 -7.10 16.55 -11.19
C GLU A 78 -5.71 16.19 -11.73
N LEU A 79 -5.46 16.47 -13.01
CA LEU A 79 -4.15 16.30 -13.64
C LEU A 79 -3.14 17.26 -13.01
N SER A 80 -3.50 18.54 -12.84
CA SER A 80 -2.64 19.53 -12.20
C SER A 80 -2.27 19.13 -10.77
N SER A 81 -3.23 18.66 -9.98
CA SER A 81 -3.02 18.19 -8.61
C SER A 81 -2.12 16.94 -8.56
N SER A 82 -2.33 16.01 -9.50
CA SER A 82 -1.53 14.78 -9.58
C SER A 82 -0.08 15.05 -9.96
N LEU A 83 0.15 15.95 -10.92
CA LEU A 83 1.50 16.39 -11.30
C LEU A 83 2.17 17.19 -10.18
N ALA A 84 1.43 18.05 -9.48
CA ALA A 84 1.97 18.82 -8.35
C ALA A 84 2.47 17.91 -7.22
N ARG A 85 1.80 16.79 -6.93
CA ARG A 85 2.26 15.76 -5.98
C ARG A 85 3.59 15.13 -6.37
N LEU A 86 3.87 15.05 -7.68
CA LEU A 86 5.13 14.57 -8.24
C LEU A 86 6.19 15.68 -8.38
N GLY A 87 5.91 16.88 -7.84
CA GLY A 87 6.78 18.04 -7.94
C GLY A 87 6.82 18.70 -9.33
N LEU A 88 5.87 18.37 -10.19
CA LEU A 88 5.77 18.89 -11.55
C LEU A 88 4.75 20.02 -11.65
N LYS A 89 5.06 21.02 -12.50
CA LYS A 89 4.16 22.11 -12.83
C LYS A 89 3.48 21.85 -14.17
N LEU A 90 2.15 21.81 -14.18
CA LEU A 90 1.37 21.71 -15.41
C LEU A 90 1.41 23.04 -16.20
N LEU A 91 1.75 22.96 -17.48
CA LEU A 91 1.69 24.04 -18.46
C LEU A 91 0.93 23.54 -19.70
N SER A 92 0.44 24.47 -20.52
CA SER A 92 -0.23 24.17 -21.79
C SER A 92 0.22 25.14 -22.88
N ASN A 93 0.23 24.67 -24.13
CA ASN A 93 0.43 25.50 -25.32
C ASN A 93 -0.87 26.18 -25.81
N GLY A 94 -1.96 26.11 -25.05
CA GLY A 94 -3.20 26.74 -25.44
C GLY A 94 -4.46 26.29 -24.71
N ILE A 95 -5.58 26.63 -25.33
CA ILE A 95 -6.93 26.24 -24.96
C ILE A 95 -7.51 25.49 -26.15
N LEU A 96 -7.98 24.26 -25.95
CA LEU A 96 -8.71 23.53 -26.98
C LEU A 96 -10.20 23.84 -26.83
N THR A 97 -10.77 24.55 -27.79
CA THR A 97 -12.22 24.81 -27.82
C THR A 97 -12.94 23.57 -28.36
N LEU A 98 -13.93 23.09 -27.62
CA LEU A 98 -14.60 21.82 -27.93
C LEU A 98 -15.90 21.99 -28.74
N GLU A 99 -16.51 23.18 -28.78
CA GLU A 99 -17.79 23.44 -29.49
C GLU A 99 -18.80 22.29 -29.30
N ASP A 100 -19.07 21.49 -30.34
CA ASP A 100 -20.02 20.35 -30.33
C ASP A 100 -19.32 18.97 -30.27
N ILE A 101 -18.05 18.91 -29.88
CA ILE A 101 -17.26 17.68 -29.80
C ILE A 101 -17.55 16.97 -28.47
N GLU A 102 -18.06 15.76 -28.54
CA GLU A 102 -18.36 14.91 -27.37
C GLU A 102 -17.16 14.05 -26.95
N GLU A 103 -16.27 13.70 -27.89
CA GLU A 103 -15.10 12.86 -27.62
C GLU A 103 -13.84 13.45 -28.27
N VAL A 104 -12.72 13.38 -27.55
CA VAL A 104 -11.39 13.73 -28.08
C VAL A 104 -10.44 12.56 -27.94
N TYR A 105 -9.46 12.47 -28.82
CA TYR A 105 -8.37 11.52 -28.67
C TYR A 105 -7.29 12.11 -27.75
N GLN A 106 -6.79 11.29 -26.84
CA GLN A 106 -5.66 11.63 -25.99
C GLN A 106 -4.46 10.71 -26.21
N ILE A 107 -3.27 11.28 -26.04
CA ILE A 107 -2.00 10.54 -25.92
C ILE A 107 -1.26 11.11 -24.72
N THR A 108 -0.84 10.26 -23.79
CA THR A 108 -0.04 10.64 -22.63
C THR A 108 1.28 9.90 -22.62
N LEU A 109 2.37 10.65 -22.51
CA LEU A 109 3.73 10.16 -22.36
C LEU A 109 4.36 10.73 -21.09
N VAL A 110 5.27 9.95 -20.52
CA VAL A 110 6.12 10.35 -19.39
C VAL A 110 7.57 10.09 -19.75
N SER A 111 8.50 10.91 -19.28
CA SER A 111 9.93 10.62 -19.45
C SER A 111 10.28 9.28 -18.78
N GLU A 112 11.32 8.60 -19.26
CA GLU A 112 11.86 7.40 -18.58
C GLU A 112 12.30 7.74 -17.15
N VAL A 113 12.83 8.94 -16.90
CA VAL A 113 13.21 9.40 -15.55
C VAL A 113 12.01 9.51 -14.62
N LEU A 114 10.90 10.11 -15.07
CA LEU A 114 9.67 10.20 -14.27
C LEU A 114 9.05 8.82 -14.10
N TYR A 115 9.06 8.00 -15.14
CA TYR A 115 8.55 6.65 -15.09
C TYR A 115 9.32 5.81 -14.07
N GLU A 116 10.65 5.86 -14.10
CA GLU A 116 11.53 5.21 -13.12
C GLU A 116 11.26 5.74 -11.72
N ARG A 117 11.11 7.05 -11.52
CA ARG A 117 10.79 7.62 -10.19
C ARG A 117 9.44 7.14 -9.65
N VAL A 118 8.40 7.18 -10.48
CA VAL A 118 7.05 6.74 -10.10
C VAL A 118 7.00 5.22 -9.91
N THR A 119 7.74 4.46 -10.72
CA THR A 119 7.84 3.01 -10.58
C THR A 119 8.78 2.57 -9.47
N SER A 120 9.80 3.35 -9.11
CA SER A 120 10.67 3.11 -7.95
C SER A 120 9.92 3.42 -6.65
N GLU A 121 9.17 4.52 -6.61
CA GLU A 121 8.24 4.83 -5.50
C GLU A 121 7.11 3.79 -5.38
N ARG A 122 6.68 3.18 -6.50
CA ARG A 122 5.79 2.01 -6.48
C ARG A 122 6.50 0.71 -6.10
N ARG A 123 7.77 0.51 -6.48
CA ARG A 123 8.59 -0.66 -6.10
C ARG A 123 8.98 -0.64 -4.63
N GLU A 124 9.08 0.51 -3.99
CA GLU A 124 9.15 0.61 -2.52
C GLU A 124 7.83 0.18 -1.83
N LYS A 125 6.73 0.01 -2.60
CA LYS A 125 5.45 -0.55 -2.14
C LYS A 125 5.12 -1.94 -2.70
N GLU A 126 5.88 -2.43 -3.67
CA GLU A 126 5.75 -3.74 -4.29
C GLU A 126 7.13 -4.40 -4.41
N GLU A 127 7.83 -4.53 -3.28
CA GLU A 127 8.72 -5.70 -3.16
C GLU A 127 7.83 -6.93 -3.23
N LYS A 128 8.32 -8.02 -3.85
CA LYS A 128 7.87 -9.36 -3.45
C LYS A 128 8.29 -9.53 -1.99
N THR A 129 7.52 -8.97 -1.06
CA THR A 129 7.63 -9.31 0.34
C THR A 129 7.26 -10.78 0.40
N LEU A 130 8.26 -11.63 0.62
CA LEU A 130 8.00 -13.00 1.05
C LEU A 130 6.96 -12.90 2.17
N ASP A 131 5.84 -13.61 2.04
CA ASP A 131 4.88 -13.71 3.13
C ASP A 131 5.68 -14.14 4.38
N TRP A 132 5.33 -13.63 5.56
CA TRP A 132 6.06 -14.00 6.77
C TRP A 132 6.07 -15.52 6.98
N ARG A 133 5.06 -16.23 6.45
CA ARG A 133 5.02 -17.70 6.35
C ARG A 133 6.14 -18.28 5.48
N GLU A 134 6.41 -17.66 4.33
CA GLU A 134 7.50 -18.07 3.44
C GLU A 134 8.85 -17.86 4.11
N VAL A 135 9.07 -16.72 4.79
CA VAL A 135 10.30 -16.46 5.56
C VAL A 135 10.53 -17.52 6.64
N LEU A 136 9.49 -17.88 7.41
CA LEU A 136 9.58 -18.91 8.45
C LEU A 136 9.94 -20.30 7.90
N SER A 137 9.53 -20.59 6.66
CA SER A 137 9.82 -21.86 6.01
C SER A 137 11.24 -21.98 5.42
N LEU A 138 12.00 -20.89 5.36
CA LEU A 138 13.37 -20.88 4.80
C LEU A 138 14.38 -21.67 5.66
N GLY A 139 14.02 -21.97 6.92
CA GLY A 139 14.88 -22.75 7.81
C GLY A 139 16.15 -22.04 8.25
N VAL A 140 16.06 -20.73 8.46
CA VAL A 140 17.14 -19.88 8.98
C VAL A 140 16.81 -19.40 10.40
N ASP A 141 17.83 -18.98 11.16
CA ASP A 141 17.60 -18.41 12.48
C ASP A 141 16.77 -17.13 12.36
N THR A 142 15.61 -17.12 13.01
CA THR A 142 14.60 -16.08 12.80
C THR A 142 14.10 -15.52 14.12
N LEU A 143 14.13 -14.20 14.27
CA LEU A 143 13.43 -13.50 15.34
C LEU A 143 12.01 -13.16 14.88
N VAL A 144 11.01 -13.61 15.63
CA VAL A 144 9.59 -13.44 15.31
C VAL A 144 8.91 -12.61 16.39
N GLU A 145 8.50 -11.39 16.02
CA GLU A 145 7.59 -10.59 16.83
C GLU A 145 6.13 -11.01 16.55
N ASN A 146 5.60 -11.92 17.38
CA ASN A 146 4.29 -12.53 17.15
C ASN A 146 3.17 -11.78 17.89
N LEU A 147 2.76 -10.63 17.36
CA LEU A 147 1.68 -9.83 17.95
C LEU A 147 0.30 -10.46 17.71
N ARG A 148 0.14 -11.25 16.64
CA ARG A 148 -1.11 -11.96 16.30
C ARG A 148 -1.41 -13.15 17.21
N GLY A 149 -0.37 -13.75 17.80
CA GLY A 149 -0.47 -14.96 18.62
C GLY A 149 -0.76 -16.22 17.83
N VAL A 150 -0.29 -16.31 16.58
CA VAL A 150 -0.39 -17.52 15.74
C VAL A 150 0.53 -18.63 16.27
N ASP A 151 0.16 -19.89 16.03
CA ASP A 151 1.08 -21.00 16.29
C ASP A 151 2.11 -21.09 15.16
N LEU A 152 3.39 -21.04 15.51
CA LEU A 152 4.50 -21.09 14.56
C LEU A 152 4.89 -22.53 14.20
N SER A 153 4.44 -23.52 14.98
CA SER A 153 4.89 -24.92 14.88
C SER A 153 4.65 -25.55 13.50
N GLU A 154 3.59 -25.14 12.81
CA GLU A 154 3.23 -25.63 11.47
C GLU A 154 3.90 -24.83 10.33
N LEU A 155 4.58 -23.72 10.66
CA LEU A 155 5.11 -22.76 9.70
C LEU A 155 6.63 -22.81 9.59
N VAL A 156 7.28 -23.54 10.49
CA VAL A 156 8.73 -23.68 10.55
C VAL A 156 9.13 -25.12 10.24
N PRO A 157 10.39 -25.37 9.80
CA PRO A 157 10.87 -26.73 9.59
C PRO A 157 10.77 -27.61 10.83
N ALA A 158 10.56 -28.91 10.65
CA ALA A 158 10.36 -29.85 11.76
C ALA A 158 11.57 -29.98 12.71
N ASN A 159 12.78 -29.64 12.25
CA ASN A 159 14.00 -29.62 13.06
C ASN A 159 14.27 -28.25 13.72
N ALA A 160 13.40 -27.26 13.55
CA ALA A 160 13.58 -25.94 14.14
C ALA A 160 13.33 -25.95 15.66
N LEU A 161 14.19 -25.27 16.41
CA LEU A 161 14.02 -25.06 17.84
C LEU A 161 13.23 -23.77 18.08
N ILE A 162 11.96 -23.89 18.47
CA ILE A 162 11.11 -22.75 18.80
C ILE A 162 11.25 -22.38 20.28
N LEU A 163 11.70 -21.15 20.56
CA LEU A 163 11.85 -20.60 21.89
C LEU A 163 10.84 -19.47 22.09
N ARG A 164 10.01 -19.55 23.14
CA ARG A 164 8.99 -18.53 23.45
C ARG A 164 9.43 -17.67 24.62
N GLU A 165 9.61 -16.38 24.38
CA GLU A 165 10.09 -15.40 25.37
C GLU A 165 11.36 -15.86 26.13
N PRO A 166 12.41 -16.39 25.46
CA PRO A 166 13.64 -16.80 26.13
C PRO A 166 14.39 -15.61 26.76
N SER A 167 15.42 -15.91 27.55
CA SER A 167 16.39 -14.88 27.96
C SER A 167 17.33 -14.53 26.80
N VAL A 168 17.89 -13.32 26.78
CA VAL A 168 18.83 -12.90 25.73
C VAL A 168 20.10 -13.75 25.79
N GLU A 169 20.53 -14.11 26.99
CA GLU A 169 21.69 -14.94 27.28
C GLU A 169 21.52 -16.34 26.68
N THR A 170 20.36 -16.98 26.91
CA THR A 170 20.05 -18.30 26.34
C THR A 170 20.08 -18.27 24.81
N VAL A 171 19.52 -17.24 24.20
CA VAL A 171 19.53 -17.12 22.73
C VAL A 171 20.95 -16.90 22.21
N ALA A 172 21.75 -16.06 22.85
CA ALA A 172 23.13 -15.81 22.47
C ALA A 172 24.00 -17.07 22.55
N GLU A 173 23.85 -17.87 23.60
CA GLU A 173 24.54 -19.17 23.73
C GLU A 173 24.15 -20.12 22.60
N LEU A 174 22.84 -20.24 22.34
CA LEU A 174 22.34 -21.14 21.31
C LEU A 174 22.74 -20.70 19.90
N LEU A 175 22.72 -19.40 19.59
CA LEU A 175 23.14 -18.85 18.29
C LEU A 175 24.63 -19.09 18.00
N ASN A 176 25.48 -19.16 19.04
CA ASN A 176 26.93 -19.38 18.91
C ASN A 176 27.35 -20.86 19.05
N GLY A 177 26.44 -21.76 19.46
CA GLY A 177 26.72 -23.18 19.64
C GLY A 177 26.49 -24.04 18.38
N GLU A 178 27.05 -25.25 18.37
CA GLU A 178 26.72 -26.28 17.38
C GLU A 178 25.28 -26.77 17.57
N ARG A 179 24.51 -26.86 16.47
CA ARG A 179 23.09 -27.24 16.48
C ARG A 179 22.65 -27.90 15.18
N ASP A 180 21.65 -28.77 15.28
CA ASP A 180 21.09 -29.58 14.17
C ASP A 180 19.95 -28.86 13.39
N GLY A 181 19.61 -27.64 13.76
CA GLY A 181 18.50 -26.90 13.16
C GLY A 181 18.46 -25.42 13.50
N PRO A 182 17.63 -24.65 12.80
CA PRO A 182 17.50 -23.21 13.01
C PRO A 182 16.78 -22.90 14.33
N ILE A 183 17.09 -21.75 14.91
CA ILE A 183 16.44 -21.24 16.12
C ILE A 183 15.38 -20.21 15.71
N ILE A 184 14.16 -20.42 16.20
CA ILE A 184 13.06 -19.49 16.01
C ILE A 184 12.72 -18.89 17.36
N VAL A 185 12.99 -17.61 17.54
CA VAL A 185 12.68 -16.90 18.78
C VAL A 185 11.36 -16.16 18.61
N GLU A 186 10.33 -16.60 19.34
CA GLU A 186 9.03 -15.93 19.41
C GLU A 186 9.02 -14.96 20.60
N THR A 187 8.72 -13.68 20.36
CA THR A 187 8.59 -12.67 21.41
C THR A 187 7.52 -11.62 21.07
N LYS A 188 7.11 -10.84 22.06
CA LYS A 188 6.33 -9.61 21.90
C LYS A 188 7.18 -8.33 21.89
N ASP A 189 8.47 -8.45 22.19
CA ASP A 189 9.39 -7.32 22.27
C ASP A 189 10.71 -7.69 21.58
N ALA A 190 10.72 -7.54 20.25
CA ALA A 190 11.92 -7.83 19.44
C ALA A 190 13.10 -6.92 19.79
N GLY A 191 12.84 -5.74 20.37
CA GLY A 191 13.86 -4.79 20.77
C GLY A 191 14.88 -5.35 21.76
N ARG A 192 14.48 -6.32 22.59
CA ARG A 192 15.34 -7.03 23.56
C ARG A 192 16.48 -7.81 22.90
N TYR A 193 16.32 -8.20 21.63
CA TYR A 193 17.26 -9.06 20.91
C TYR A 193 18.01 -8.34 19.81
N ARG A 194 17.92 -7.00 19.72
CA ARG A 194 18.49 -6.17 18.64
C ARG A 194 20.00 -6.35 18.41
N ASN A 195 20.72 -6.86 19.40
CA ASN A 195 22.17 -7.05 19.36
C ASN A 195 22.56 -8.51 19.03
N LEU A 196 21.61 -9.37 18.68
CA LEU A 196 21.86 -10.76 18.31
C LEU A 196 21.75 -10.94 16.79
N ASP A 197 22.62 -11.79 16.26
CA ASP A 197 22.78 -12.00 14.81
C ASP A 197 21.77 -13.03 14.27
N PHE A 198 20.51 -12.61 14.13
CA PHE A 198 19.51 -13.40 13.41
C PHE A 198 19.65 -13.23 11.89
N SER A 199 19.37 -14.30 11.15
CA SER A 199 19.37 -14.27 9.68
C SER A 199 18.13 -13.58 9.11
N ALA A 200 17.01 -13.62 9.84
CA ALA A 200 15.76 -12.99 9.46
C ALA A 200 15.02 -12.38 10.66
N PHE A 201 14.27 -11.32 10.38
CA PHE A 201 13.38 -10.67 11.32
C PHE A 201 11.97 -10.66 10.72
N VAL A 202 11.01 -11.21 11.47
CA VAL A 202 9.61 -11.33 11.06
C VAL A 202 8.74 -10.63 12.07
N ARG A 203 7.90 -9.71 11.62
CA ARG A 203 6.88 -9.05 12.44
C ARG A 203 5.50 -9.50 12.00
N ILE A 204 4.80 -10.25 12.85
CA ILE A 204 3.43 -10.69 12.60
C ILE A 204 2.50 -9.68 13.27
N PRO A 205 1.75 -8.86 12.51
CA PRO A 205 0.93 -7.80 13.07
C PRO A 205 -0.23 -8.35 13.90
N PRO A 206 -0.75 -7.60 14.88
CA PRO A 206 -1.96 -7.99 15.61
C PRO A 206 -3.16 -8.14 14.65
N LEU A 207 -4.23 -8.74 15.14
CA LEU A 207 -5.51 -8.80 14.43
C LEU A 207 -6.08 -7.38 14.25
N SER A 208 -6.73 -7.13 13.11
CA SER A 208 -7.63 -5.99 13.00
C SER A 208 -8.83 -6.17 13.93
N ARG A 209 -9.57 -5.09 14.24
CA ARG A 209 -10.78 -5.20 15.08
C ARG A 209 -11.86 -6.03 14.41
N GLU A 210 -11.95 -5.96 13.09
CA GLU A 210 -12.86 -6.74 12.26
C GLU A 210 -12.46 -8.23 12.31
N GLU A 211 -11.18 -8.55 12.09
CA GLU A 211 -10.67 -9.91 12.19
C GLU A 211 -10.91 -10.49 13.59
N PHE A 212 -10.64 -9.69 14.64
CA PHE A 212 -10.87 -10.07 16.02
C PHE A 212 -12.34 -10.36 16.30
N ALA A 213 -13.26 -9.50 15.83
CA ALA A 213 -14.69 -9.68 15.98
C ALA A 213 -15.19 -10.94 15.25
N VAL A 214 -14.69 -11.21 14.04
CA VAL A 214 -15.01 -12.43 13.27
C VAL A 214 -14.54 -13.68 14.02
N GLU A 215 -13.29 -13.70 14.47
CA GLU A 215 -12.71 -14.82 15.23
C GLU A 215 -13.44 -15.08 16.56
N LEU A 216 -13.87 -14.01 17.24
CA LEU A 216 -14.64 -14.10 18.47
C LEU A 216 -16.08 -14.58 18.20
N SER A 217 -16.71 -14.07 17.14
CA SER A 217 -18.06 -14.49 16.71
C SER A 217 -18.11 -15.99 16.41
N ALA A 218 -17.11 -16.48 15.67
CA ALA A 218 -17.00 -17.89 15.29
C ALA A 218 -16.94 -18.80 16.52
N ARG A 219 -16.21 -18.39 17.56
CA ARG A 219 -16.10 -19.17 18.82
C ARG A 219 -17.34 -19.07 19.69
N LEU A 220 -17.97 -17.91 19.75
CA LEU A 220 -19.15 -17.68 20.60
C LEU A 220 -20.46 -18.16 19.97
N GLY A 221 -20.48 -18.40 18.66
CA GLY A 221 -21.69 -18.82 17.93
C GLY A 221 -22.75 -17.73 17.84
N PHE A 222 -22.37 -16.45 17.91
CA PHE A 222 -23.22 -15.30 17.64
C PHE A 222 -22.40 -14.13 17.08
N ASN A 223 -23.07 -13.19 16.40
CA ASN A 223 -22.42 -12.04 15.79
C ASN A 223 -21.92 -11.04 16.84
N VAL A 224 -20.63 -10.76 16.85
CA VAL A 224 -19.97 -9.77 17.71
C VAL A 224 -19.83 -8.45 16.94
N PRO A 225 -20.52 -7.37 17.36
CA PRO A 225 -20.33 -6.06 16.75
C PRO A 225 -18.91 -5.53 16.99
N VAL A 226 -18.25 -5.05 15.93
CA VAL A 226 -16.91 -4.44 16.01
C VAL A 226 -16.87 -3.25 16.98
N SER A 227 -17.99 -2.52 17.13
CA SER A 227 -18.13 -1.39 18.05
C SER A 227 -17.97 -1.77 19.53
N LEU A 228 -18.18 -3.05 19.89
CA LEU A 228 -17.97 -3.54 21.25
C LEU A 228 -16.51 -3.90 21.53
N ILE A 229 -15.64 -3.90 20.52
CA ILE A 229 -14.21 -4.22 20.67
C ILE A 229 -13.43 -2.92 20.92
N SER A 230 -13.38 -2.49 22.18
CA SER A 230 -12.67 -1.29 22.64
C SER A 230 -11.25 -1.58 23.17
N LEU A 231 -10.63 -2.68 22.73
CA LEU A 231 -9.33 -3.11 23.20
C LEU A 231 -8.16 -2.38 22.50
N PRO A 232 -7.01 -2.19 23.20
CA PRO A 232 -5.78 -1.71 22.59
C PRO A 232 -5.18 -2.76 21.62
N GLU A 233 -4.40 -2.31 20.63
CA GLU A 233 -3.86 -3.17 19.56
C GLU A 233 -3.04 -4.36 20.08
N ASN A 234 -2.27 -4.17 21.16
CA ASN A 234 -1.49 -5.24 21.78
C ASN A 234 -2.34 -6.38 22.39
N ARG A 235 -3.66 -6.16 22.55
CA ARG A 235 -4.64 -7.16 23.00
C ARG A 235 -5.48 -7.73 21.85
N LEU A 236 -5.34 -7.24 20.63
CA LEU A 236 -6.00 -7.79 19.44
C LEU A 236 -5.22 -8.99 18.90
N ASN A 237 -5.31 -10.13 19.57
CA ASN A 237 -4.60 -11.35 19.18
C ASN A 237 -5.42 -12.61 19.46
N LEU A 238 -5.10 -13.72 18.78
CA LEU A 238 -5.85 -14.98 18.87
C LEU A 238 -5.90 -15.53 20.30
N ARG A 239 -4.82 -15.37 21.07
CA ARG A 239 -4.78 -15.77 22.49
C ARG A 239 -5.80 -14.99 23.32
N ASN A 240 -6.02 -13.71 23.02
CA ASN A 240 -7.00 -12.90 23.73
C ASN A 240 -8.43 -13.17 23.25
N VAL A 241 -8.63 -13.51 21.98
CA VAL A 241 -9.91 -14.03 21.48
C VAL A 241 -10.34 -15.25 22.31
N GLU A 242 -9.44 -16.22 22.53
CA GLU A 242 -9.74 -17.40 23.34
C GLU A 242 -10.08 -17.07 24.79
N LYS A 243 -9.31 -16.15 25.41
CA LYS A 243 -9.55 -15.71 26.79
C LYS A 243 -10.90 -15.02 26.93
N LEU A 244 -11.24 -14.12 26.01
CA LEU A 244 -12.54 -13.46 26.00
C LEU A 244 -13.67 -14.46 25.78
N ALA A 245 -13.54 -15.38 24.84
CA ALA A 245 -14.57 -16.38 24.58
C ALA A 245 -14.87 -17.19 25.86
N LYS A 246 -13.83 -17.67 26.55
CA LYS A 246 -13.94 -18.36 27.84
C LYS A 246 -14.60 -17.49 28.92
N LEU A 247 -14.27 -16.20 28.97
CA LEU A 247 -14.84 -15.26 29.95
C LEU A 247 -16.33 -15.01 29.68
N VAL A 248 -16.71 -14.78 28.42
CA VAL A 248 -18.11 -14.60 28.01
C VAL A 248 -18.92 -15.86 28.34
N GLU A 249 -18.43 -17.05 28.00
CA GLU A 249 -19.10 -18.30 28.34
C GLU A 249 -19.29 -18.46 29.86
N ALA A 250 -18.28 -18.09 30.65
CA ALA A 250 -18.38 -18.15 32.11
C ALA A 250 -19.44 -17.19 32.67
N LEU A 251 -19.58 -16.00 32.08
CA LEU A 251 -20.62 -15.03 32.44
C LEU A 251 -22.00 -15.50 32.00
N VAL A 252 -22.14 -16.07 30.81
CA VAL A 252 -23.42 -16.65 30.34
C VAL A 252 -23.87 -17.79 31.27
N ARG A 253 -22.94 -18.65 31.73
CA ARG A 253 -23.26 -19.69 32.74
C ARG A 253 -23.71 -19.12 34.09
N LYS A 254 -23.36 -17.86 34.40
CA LYS A 254 -23.84 -17.14 35.59
C LYS A 254 -25.18 -16.41 35.37
N GLY A 255 -25.78 -16.55 34.19
CA GLY A 255 -27.10 -16.00 33.88
C GLY A 255 -27.08 -14.63 33.20
N PHE A 256 -25.93 -14.14 32.76
CA PHE A 256 -25.86 -12.92 31.94
C PHE A 256 -26.29 -13.20 30.51
N GLU A 257 -27.01 -12.25 29.90
CA GLU A 257 -27.32 -12.29 28.48
C GLU A 257 -26.04 -12.16 27.64
N ARG A 258 -26.00 -12.79 26.46
CA ARG A 258 -24.77 -12.91 25.64
C ARG A 258 -24.12 -11.56 25.32
N GLU A 259 -24.92 -10.55 24.97
CA GLU A 259 -24.41 -9.22 24.64
C GLU A 259 -23.91 -8.47 25.88
N GLU A 260 -24.57 -8.65 27.02
CA GLU A 260 -24.18 -8.07 28.30
C GLU A 260 -22.89 -8.72 28.83
N ALA A 261 -22.82 -10.05 28.78
CA ALA A 261 -21.63 -10.83 29.09
C ALA A 261 -20.43 -10.39 28.25
N LEU A 262 -20.64 -10.12 26.95
CA LEU A 262 -19.60 -9.60 26.06
C LEU A 262 -19.10 -8.22 26.49
N LYS A 263 -20.00 -7.28 26.77
CA LYS A 263 -19.63 -5.92 27.23
C LYS A 263 -18.79 -5.98 28.51
N ILE A 264 -19.26 -6.74 29.50
CA ILE A 264 -18.56 -6.95 30.77
C ILE A 264 -17.20 -7.62 30.52
N ALA A 265 -17.14 -8.65 29.68
CA ALA A 265 -15.90 -9.36 29.38
C ALA A 265 -14.88 -8.43 28.72
N VAL A 266 -15.30 -7.58 27.78
CA VAL A 266 -14.42 -6.59 27.15
C VAL A 266 -13.94 -5.57 28.18
N GLU A 267 -14.82 -5.00 29.02
CA GLU A 267 -14.43 -4.02 30.05
C GLU A 267 -13.41 -4.59 31.04
N LEU A 268 -13.65 -5.81 31.55
CA LEU A 268 -12.72 -6.51 32.43
C LEU A 268 -11.38 -6.81 31.74
N ASN A 269 -11.43 -7.17 30.46
CA ASN A 269 -10.25 -7.43 29.66
C ASN A 269 -9.54 -6.14 29.19
N SER A 270 -10.21 -4.99 29.25
CA SER A 270 -9.63 -3.67 28.95
C SER A 270 -8.88 -3.10 30.16
N SER A 271 -9.36 -3.38 31.36
CA SER A 271 -8.94 -2.74 32.62
C SER A 271 -7.75 -3.42 33.32
N GLY A 272 -7.18 -4.48 32.74
CA GLY A 272 -5.94 -5.07 33.26
C GLY A 272 -4.72 -4.19 32.98
N PRO A 273 -3.68 -4.21 33.85
CA PRO A 273 -2.42 -3.48 33.62
C PRO A 273 -1.71 -3.87 32.32
#